data_AF-A0AAN9A826-F1
#
_entry.id   AF-A0AAN9A826-F1
#
_cell.length_a   1.000
_cell.length_b   1.000
_cell.length_c   1.000
_cell.angle_alpha   90.00
_cell.angle_beta   90.00
_cell.angle_gamma   90.00
#
_symmetry.space_group_name_H-M   'P 1'
#
loop_
_entity.id
_entity.type
_entity.pdbx_description
1 polymer ?
#
loop_
_entity_poly.entity_id
_entity_poly.type
_entity_poly.pdbx_seq_one_letter_code
_entity_poly.pdbx_strand_id
1 'polypeptide(L)'
;YQVLRVSPKNSRDIGIIENEVQNLALDVWKETRKSKGAAIDIMISGSDLSKFTDVLGTENIPFFVMISDVQGAMDNQKSLHAEYTTTRALNHTTYHTIEEIYGILNALEDDYPEMVKVFDAGVTHEGRPIRVMK
;
A
#
# COMPACT_ATOMS: atom_id res chain seq x y z
N TYR A 1 -2.59 -3.59 -13.34
CA TYR A 1 -1.29 -3.67 -12.64
C TYR A 1 -1.20 -5.01 -11.94
N GLN A 2 0.02 -5.54 -11.81
CA GLN A 2 0.30 -6.76 -11.05
C GLN A 2 1.40 -6.49 -10.03
N VAL A 3 1.47 -7.28 -8.96
CA VAL A 3 2.61 -7.29 -8.03
C VAL A 3 3.35 -8.60 -8.20
N LEU A 4 4.63 -8.49 -8.56
CA LEU A 4 5.54 -9.63 -8.64
C LEU A 4 6.41 -9.68 -7.39
N ARG A 5 6.58 -10.88 -6.84
CA ARG A 5 7.63 -11.15 -5.85
C ARG A 5 8.83 -11.76 -6.56
N VAL A 6 9.95 -11.07 -6.53
CA VAL A 6 11.22 -11.49 -7.12
C VAL A 6 12.17 -11.96 -6.01
N SER A 7 12.89 -13.05 -6.24
CA SER A 7 13.79 -13.67 -5.27
C SER A 7 15.23 -13.73 -5.79
N PRO A 8 16.04 -12.66 -5.62
CA PRO A 8 17.42 -12.64 -6.09
C PRO A 8 18.29 -13.65 -5.33
N LYS A 9 19.12 -14.39 -6.07
CA LYS A 9 20.02 -15.42 -5.51
C LYS A 9 21.37 -14.82 -5.08
N ASN A 10 21.78 -13.72 -5.69
CA ASN A 10 23.09 -13.13 -5.52
C ASN A 10 23.08 -11.61 -5.80
N SER A 11 24.23 -10.94 -5.60
CA SER A 11 24.34 -9.48 -5.78
C SER A 11 24.21 -9.01 -7.23
N ARG A 12 24.50 -9.87 -8.22
CA ARG A 12 24.28 -9.56 -9.64
C ARG A 12 22.79 -9.46 -9.93
N ASP A 13 21.99 -10.41 -9.44
CA ASP A 13 20.53 -10.38 -9.59
C ASP A 13 19.94 -9.10 -8.99
N ILE A 14 20.42 -8.68 -7.81
CA ILE A 14 20.00 -7.42 -7.18
C ILE A 14 20.30 -6.23 -8.09
N GLY A 15 21.51 -6.13 -8.65
CA GLY A 15 21.88 -5.05 -9.55
C GLY A 15 21.05 -5.01 -10.84
N ILE A 16 20.70 -6.17 -11.40
CA ILE A 16 19.81 -6.27 -12.57
C ILE A 16 18.42 -5.76 -12.23
N ILE A 17 17.84 -6.23 -11.12
CA ILE A 17 16.51 -5.80 -10.67
C ILE A 17 16.49 -4.29 -10.41
N GLU A 18 17.49 -3.75 -9.70
CA GLU A 18 17.59 -2.31 -9.41
C GLU A 18 17.66 -1.47 -10.70
N ASN A 19 18.45 -1.92 -11.68
CA ASN A 19 18.55 -1.25 -12.98
C ASN A 19 17.20 -1.24 -13.72
N GLU A 20 16.52 -2.38 -13.79
CA GLU A 20 15.22 -2.47 -14.47
C GLU A 20 14.13 -1.66 -13.76
N VAL A 21 14.11 -1.68 -12.43
CA VAL A 21 13.21 -0.85 -11.61
C VAL A 21 13.42 0.63 -11.94
N GLN A 22 14.66 1.10 -12.05
CA GLN A 22 14.96 2.48 -12.42
C GLN A 22 14.60 2.79 -13.88
N ASN A 23 14.95 1.91 -14.82
CA ASN A 23 14.72 2.11 -16.25
C ASN A 23 13.24 2.16 -16.61
N LEU A 24 12.42 1.34 -15.94
CA LEU A 24 10.99 1.26 -16.16
C LEU A 24 10.19 2.10 -15.16
N ALA A 25 10.86 2.82 -14.25
CA ALA A 25 10.26 3.60 -13.17
C ALA A 25 9.20 2.79 -12.36
N LEU A 26 9.55 1.55 -11.99
CA LEU A 26 8.66 0.64 -11.28
C LEU A 26 8.53 1.02 -9.80
N ASP A 27 7.37 0.70 -9.24
CA ASP A 27 7.07 0.96 -7.82
C ASP A 27 7.46 -0.26 -6.96
N VAL A 28 8.36 -0.04 -6.01
CA VAL A 28 8.85 -1.08 -5.09
C VAL A 28 8.04 -1.03 -3.80
N TRP A 29 7.14 -2.00 -3.64
CA TRP A 29 6.28 -2.12 -2.47
C TRP A 29 7.00 -2.64 -1.23
N LYS A 30 7.98 -3.53 -1.44
CA LYS A 30 8.77 -4.10 -0.35
C LYS A 30 10.18 -4.39 -0.83
N GLU A 31 11.14 -3.71 -0.21
CA GLU A 31 12.54 -4.08 -0.31
C GLU A 31 12.98 -4.64 1.05
N THR A 32 13.18 -5.95 1.14
CA THR A 32 13.87 -6.52 2.31
C THR A 32 15.36 -6.28 2.13
N ARG A 33 16.03 -5.74 3.17
CA ARG A 33 17.46 -5.34 3.21
C ARG A 33 18.31 -6.06 2.15
N LYS A 34 19.15 -5.34 1.40
CA LYS A 34 20.09 -5.82 0.35
C LYS A 34 20.95 -7.01 0.78
N SER A 35 20.34 -8.17 0.89
CA SER A 35 20.91 -9.41 1.42
C SER A 35 20.44 -10.56 0.54
N LYS A 36 21.27 -11.61 0.47
CA LYS A 36 20.97 -12.77 -0.40
C LYS A 36 19.65 -13.42 0.03
N GLY A 37 18.79 -13.70 -0.94
CA GLY A 37 17.50 -14.37 -0.72
C GLY A 37 16.38 -13.49 -0.16
N ALA A 38 16.61 -12.18 -0.05
CA ALA A 38 15.62 -11.21 0.41
C ALA A 38 14.60 -10.96 -0.73
N ALA A 39 13.33 -11.25 -0.48
CA ALA A 39 12.27 -11.06 -1.48
C ALA A 39 11.98 -9.57 -1.71
N ILE A 40 11.79 -9.21 -2.98
CA ILE A 40 11.44 -7.86 -3.43
C ILE A 40 10.05 -7.91 -4.07
N ASP A 41 9.13 -7.08 -3.58
CA ASP A 41 7.78 -6.96 -4.15
C ASP A 41 7.70 -5.70 -5.00
N ILE A 42 7.34 -5.86 -6.29
CA ILE A 42 7.37 -4.79 -7.29
C ILE A 42 6.01 -4.73 -7.98
N MET A 43 5.39 -3.54 -8.00
CA MET A 43 4.16 -3.27 -8.73
C MET A 43 4.49 -2.82 -10.15
N ILE A 44 3.85 -3.46 -11.12
CA ILE A 44 4.17 -3.33 -12.54
C ILE A 44 2.91 -3.05 -13.35
N SER A 45 3.02 -2.10 -14.28
CA SER A 45 1.99 -1.77 -15.24
C SER A 45 1.79 -2.92 -16.24
N GLY A 46 0.63 -2.96 -16.90
CA GLY A 46 0.41 -3.95 -17.96
C GLY A 46 1.36 -3.79 -19.15
N SER A 47 1.79 -2.55 -19.44
CA SER A 47 2.68 -2.23 -20.56
C SER A 47 4.14 -2.61 -20.33
N ASP A 48 4.57 -2.68 -19.07
CA ASP A 48 5.96 -2.98 -18.70
C ASP A 48 6.15 -4.40 -18.18
N LEU A 49 5.04 -5.13 -17.96
CA LEU A 49 5.06 -6.50 -17.45
C LEU A 49 5.94 -7.42 -18.32
N SER A 50 5.71 -7.44 -19.63
CA SER A 50 6.49 -8.32 -20.53
C SER A 50 7.97 -7.97 -20.51
N LYS A 51 8.30 -6.68 -20.64
CA LYS A 51 9.69 -6.20 -20.61
C LYS A 51 10.42 -6.66 -19.35
N PHE A 52 9.79 -6.50 -18.20
CA PHE A 52 10.40 -6.89 -16.93
C PHE A 52 10.50 -8.42 -16.79
N THR A 53 9.44 -9.17 -17.09
CA THR A 53 9.46 -10.63 -16.97
C THR A 53 10.40 -11.30 -17.96
N ASP A 54 10.61 -10.71 -19.14
CA ASP A 54 11.54 -11.20 -20.15
C ASP A 54 12.99 -11.09 -19.64
N VAL A 55 13.35 -9.98 -18.99
CA VAL A 55 14.67 -9.82 -18.36
C VAL A 55 14.87 -10.81 -17.22
N LEU A 56 13.88 -10.95 -16.33
CA LEU A 56 13.95 -11.93 -15.23
C LEU A 56 14.08 -13.37 -15.75
N GLY A 57 13.35 -13.71 -16.81
CA GLY A 57 13.43 -15.02 -17.45
C GLY A 57 14.79 -15.27 -18.10
N THR A 58 15.33 -14.27 -18.81
CA THR A 58 16.65 -14.34 -19.46
C THR A 58 17.77 -14.54 -18.45
N GLU A 59 17.73 -13.83 -17.32
CA GLU A 59 18.73 -13.92 -16.26
C GLU A 59 18.44 -15.04 -15.24
N ASN A 60 17.39 -15.85 -15.48
CA ASN A 60 16.97 -16.96 -14.61
C ASN A 60 16.77 -16.54 -13.14
N ILE A 61 16.19 -15.36 -12.96
CA ILE A 61 15.82 -14.78 -11.66
C ILE A 61 14.41 -15.28 -11.32
N PRO A 62 14.23 -16.05 -10.24
CA PRO A 62 12.93 -16.57 -9.86
C PRO A 62 11.97 -15.44 -9.47
N PHE A 63 10.74 -15.52 -9.97
CA PHE A 63 9.65 -14.65 -9.57
C PHE A 63 8.32 -15.39 -9.58
N PHE A 64 7.33 -14.84 -8.89
CA PHE A 64 5.94 -15.26 -9.00
C PHE A 64 4.99 -14.08 -8.87
N VAL A 65 3.77 -14.23 -9.39
CA VAL A 65 2.72 -13.22 -9.28
C VAL A 65 2.10 -13.30 -7.89
N MET A 66 2.31 -12.27 -7.06
CA MET A 66 1.73 -12.17 -5.72
C MET A 66 0.32 -11.58 -5.77
N ILE A 67 0.10 -10.56 -6.61
CA ILE A 67 -1.22 -9.96 -6.85
C ILE A 67 -1.42 -9.88 -8.37
N SER A 68 -2.42 -10.59 -8.89
CA SER A 68 -2.69 -10.68 -10.32
C SER A 68 -3.46 -9.48 -10.88
N ASP A 69 -4.25 -8.81 -10.04
CA ASP A 69 -5.00 -7.61 -10.39
C ASP A 69 -5.13 -6.65 -9.20
N VAL A 70 -4.28 -5.62 -9.19
CA VAL A 70 -4.32 -4.56 -8.16
C VAL A 70 -5.60 -3.73 -8.28
N GLN A 71 -6.14 -3.53 -9.50
CA GLN A 71 -7.36 -2.73 -9.68
C GLN A 71 -8.55 -3.46 -9.07
N GLY A 72 -8.72 -4.75 -9.38
CA GLY A 72 -9.74 -5.59 -8.76
C GLY A 72 -9.64 -5.64 -7.24
N ALA A 73 -8.43 -5.67 -6.68
CA ALA A 73 -8.24 -5.60 -5.22
C ALA A 73 -8.72 -4.25 -4.63
N MET A 74 -8.43 -3.13 -5.29
CA MET A 74 -8.91 -1.80 -4.88
C MET A 74 -10.43 -1.67 -5.01
N ASP A 75 -11.01 -2.19 -6.09
CA ASP A 75 -12.44 -2.11 -6.34
C ASP A 75 -13.22 -2.98 -5.32
N ASN A 76 -12.69 -4.14 -4.98
CA ASN A 76 -13.24 -4.97 -3.90
C ASN A 76 -13.20 -4.24 -2.55
N GLN A 77 -12.08 -3.58 -2.22
CA GLN A 77 -11.98 -2.78 -1.00
C GLN A 77 -13.04 -1.66 -0.95
N LYS A 78 -13.24 -0.93 -2.06
CA LYS A 78 -14.27 0.12 -2.15
C LYS A 78 -15.68 -0.43 -2.00
N SER A 79 -15.93 -1.61 -2.56
CA SER A 79 -17.23 -2.27 -2.52
C SER A 79 -17.58 -2.70 -1.09
N LEU A 80 -16.62 -3.33 -0.39
CA LEU A 80 -16.75 -3.66 1.03
C LEU A 80 -16.98 -2.41 1.87
N HIS A 81 -16.22 -1.34 1.62
CA HIS A 81 -16.39 -0.08 2.32
C HIS A 81 -17.84 0.44 2.19
N ALA A 82 -18.38 0.51 0.97
CA ALA A 82 -19.75 0.96 0.71
C ALA A 82 -20.84 0.09 1.37
N GLU A 83 -20.58 -1.21 1.56
CA GLU A 83 -21.50 -2.12 2.23
C GLU A 83 -21.60 -1.88 3.74
N TYR A 84 -20.50 -1.45 4.38
CA TYR A 84 -20.39 -1.33 5.83
C TYR A 84 -20.46 0.09 6.38
N THR A 85 -20.43 1.14 5.55
CA THR A 85 -20.49 2.56 5.97
C THR A 85 -21.91 3.06 6.26
N THR A 86 -22.57 2.45 7.25
CA THR A 86 -23.89 2.92 7.74
C THR A 86 -23.87 3.38 9.19
N THR A 87 -22.73 3.30 9.88
CA THR A 87 -22.64 3.52 11.32
C THR A 87 -21.79 4.73 11.67
N ARG A 88 -22.25 5.51 12.66
CA ARG A 88 -21.48 6.60 13.31
C ARG A 88 -20.27 6.07 14.12
N ALA A 89 -20.17 4.75 14.27
CA ALA A 89 -19.10 4.06 15.00
C ALA A 89 -18.04 3.50 14.05
N LEU A 90 -16.82 3.37 14.57
CA LEU A 90 -15.69 2.76 13.85
C LEU A 90 -15.92 1.26 13.66
N ASN A 91 -16.03 0.83 12.41
CA ASN A 91 -15.93 -0.60 12.09
C ASN A 91 -14.46 -1.00 11.95
N HIS A 92 -13.94 -1.80 12.87
CA HIS A 92 -12.55 -2.24 12.87
C HIS A 92 -12.21 -3.31 11.82
N THR A 93 -13.19 -3.83 11.09
CA THR A 93 -12.97 -4.85 10.04
C THR A 93 -12.90 -4.27 8.63
N THR A 94 -13.11 -2.96 8.47
CA THR A 94 -13.11 -2.27 7.18
C THR A 94 -12.21 -1.05 7.23
N TYR A 95 -11.68 -0.65 6.07
CA TYR A 95 -11.02 0.64 5.92
C TYR A 95 -12.05 1.77 5.88
N HIS A 96 -11.64 2.95 6.33
CA HIS A 96 -12.43 4.18 6.35
C HIS A 96 -11.64 5.30 5.68
N THR A 97 -12.35 6.25 5.08
CA THR A 97 -11.78 7.50 4.58
C THR A 97 -11.33 8.39 5.75
N ILE A 98 -10.48 9.38 5.46
CA ILE A 98 -10.00 10.30 6.49
C ILE A 98 -11.13 11.18 7.03
N GLU A 99 -12.09 11.55 6.18
CA GLU A 99 -13.27 12.33 6.54
C GLU A 99 -14.16 11.58 7.54
N GLU A 100 -14.37 10.28 7.32
CA GLU A 100 -15.11 9.43 8.26
C GLU A 100 -14.39 9.27 9.58
N ILE A 101 -13.06 9.07 9.55
CA ILE A 101 -12.25 9.00 10.76
C ILE A 101 -12.39 10.29 11.57
N TYR A 102 -12.35 11.46 10.93
CA TYR A 102 -12.60 12.73 11.62
C TYR A 102 -14.01 12.83 12.20
N GLY A 103 -15.03 12.35 11.49
CA GLY A 103 -16.40 12.28 11.99
C GLY A 103 -16.53 11.38 13.21
N ILE A 104 -15.88 10.22 13.18
CA ILE A 104 -15.82 9.26 14.30
C ILE A 104 -15.12 9.88 15.50
N LEU A 105 -14.00 10.59 15.31
CA LEU A 105 -13.29 11.27 16.40
C LEU A 105 -14.18 12.32 17.10
N ASN A 106 -14.90 13.15 16.33
CA ASN A 106 -15.85 14.10 16.92
C ASN A 106 -16.96 13.39 17.69
N ALA A 107 -17.52 12.31 17.11
CA ALA A 107 -18.56 11.54 17.77
C ALA A 107 -18.08 10.94 19.11
N LEU A 108 -16.82 10.47 19.17
CA LEU A 108 -16.25 9.93 20.41
C LEU A 108 -16.08 11.00 21.50
N GLU A 109 -15.67 12.22 21.13
CA GLU A 109 -15.61 13.34 22.09
C GLU A 109 -17.01 13.75 22.58
N ASP A 110 -18.00 13.80 21.68
CA ASP A 110 -19.39 14.13 22.02
C ASP A 110 -20.01 13.08 22.96
N ASP A 111 -19.79 11.80 22.67
CA ASP A 111 -20.39 10.69 23.40
C ASP A 111 -19.67 10.43 24.75
N TYR A 112 -18.37 10.75 24.85
CA TYR A 112 -17.54 10.50 26.04
C TYR A 112 -16.67 11.71 26.44
N PRO A 113 -17.25 12.89 26.72
CA PRO A 113 -16.50 14.14 26.87
C PRO A 113 -15.56 14.19 28.09
N GLU A 114 -15.78 13.34 29.09
CA GLU A 114 -14.94 13.21 30.29
C GLU A 114 -13.71 12.31 30.06
N MET A 115 -13.72 11.46 29.02
CA MET A 115 -12.65 10.51 28.72
C MET A 115 -11.89 10.85 27.43
N VAL A 116 -12.54 11.54 26.51
CA VAL A 116 -12.02 11.82 25.17
C VAL A 116 -11.99 13.32 24.94
N LYS A 117 -10.82 13.82 24.53
CA LYS A 117 -10.67 15.18 23.96
C LYS A 117 -10.01 15.12 22.60
N VAL A 118 -10.60 15.80 21.62
CA VAL A 118 -10.06 15.88 20.27
C VAL A 118 -9.59 17.30 19.98
N PHE A 119 -8.37 17.42 19.46
CA PHE A 119 -7.80 18.71 19.09
C PHE A 119 -6.86 18.58 17.90
N ASP A 120 -6.64 19.71 17.22
CA ASP A 120 -5.73 19.78 16.08
C ASP A 120 -4.32 20.11 16.58
N ALA A 121 -3.37 19.20 16.35
CA ALA A 121 -1.96 19.36 16.74
C ALA A 121 -1.11 20.06 15.68
N GLY A 122 -1.69 20.34 14.51
CA GLY A 122 -1.01 21.00 13.40
C GLY A 122 -1.75 20.80 12.08
N VAL A 123 -1.06 21.09 10.98
CA VAL A 123 -1.58 20.92 9.63
C VAL A 123 -0.60 20.12 8.77
N THR A 124 -1.14 19.32 7.86
CA THR A 124 -0.35 18.55 6.89
C THR A 124 0.19 19.46 5.79
N HIS A 125 1.07 18.91 4.93
CA HIS A 125 1.55 19.60 3.74
C HIS A 125 0.42 20.07 2.81
N GLU A 126 -0.65 19.30 2.70
CA GLU A 126 -1.85 19.64 1.90
C GLU A 126 -2.86 20.51 2.68
N GLY A 127 -2.50 21.00 3.86
CA GLY A 127 -3.33 21.90 4.66
C GLY A 127 -4.47 21.22 5.43
N ARG A 128 -4.46 19.89 5.58
CA ARG A 128 -5.46 19.16 6.38
C ARG A 128 -5.11 19.17 7.87
N PRO A 129 -6.08 19.21 8.80
CA PRO A 129 -5.79 19.21 10.24
C PRO A 129 -5.20 17.85 10.70
N ILE A 130 -4.17 17.90 11.53
CA ILE A 130 -3.64 16.70 12.20
C ILE A 130 -4.39 16.52 13.52
N ARG A 131 -5.41 15.66 13.50
CA ARG A 131 -6.27 15.42 14.66
C ARG A 131 -5.65 14.43 15.64
N VAL A 132 -5.68 14.78 16.91
CA VAL A 132 -5.20 13.94 18.03
C VAL A 132 -6.34 13.72 19.01
N MET A 133 -6.40 12.52 19.56
CA MET A 133 -7.32 12.13 20.63
C MET A 133 -6.53 11.93 21.93
N LYS A 134 -6.98 12.54 23.02
CA LYS A 134 -6.40 12.44 24.36
C LYS A 134 -7.40 11.85 25.34
#